data_AF-A0A6C0K4N8-F1
#
_entry.id   AF-A0A6C0K4N8-F1
#
_cell.length_a   1.000
_cell.length_b   1.000
_cell.length_c   1.000
_cell.angle_alpha   90.00
_cell.angle_beta   90.00
_cell.angle_gamma   90.00
#
_symmetry.space_group_name_H-M   'P 1'
#
loop_
_entity.id
_entity.type
_entity.pdbx_description
1 polymer ?
#
loop_
_entity_poly.entity_id
_entity_poly.type
_entity_poly.pdbx_seq_one_letter_code
_entity_poly.pdbx_strand_id
1 'polypeptide(L)'
;MKHITPVSIFVSAVLVFLLDLPWLYINQDWAGPMILSIQGSPMKVRLIPALITYILLAYLLHIPKNIVEAFLLGVATYGVYDATNYATLKNYSPIFAVADTLWGGILMSMAWWIRNRYLKMYR
;
A
#
# COMPACT_ATOMS: atom_id res chain seq x y z
N MET A 1 6.69 24.25 3.88
CA MET A 1 6.30 22.89 3.46
C MET A 1 7.55 22.18 2.97
N LYS A 2 7.83 20.93 3.38
CA LYS A 2 8.99 20.18 2.85
C LYS A 2 8.82 20.04 1.33
N HIS A 3 9.84 20.37 0.54
CA HIS A 3 9.75 20.26 -0.91
C HIS A 3 9.69 18.78 -1.30
N ILE A 4 8.55 18.34 -1.84
CA ILE A 4 8.42 17.02 -2.45
C ILE A 4 9.10 17.10 -3.83
N THR A 5 10.21 16.37 -3.98
CA THR A 5 10.95 16.32 -5.25
C THR A 5 10.67 15.00 -5.98
N PRO A 6 10.80 14.94 -7.32
CA PRO A 6 10.65 13.69 -8.08
C PRO A 6 11.57 12.58 -7.58
N VAL A 7 12.81 12.93 -7.22
CA VAL A 7 13.78 11.99 -6.62
C VAL A 7 13.25 11.42 -5.31
N SER A 8 12.68 12.27 -4.44
CA SER A 8 12.13 11.82 -3.17
C SER A 8 10.92 10.90 -3.33
N ILE A 9 10.08 11.12 -4.36
CA ILE A 9 8.97 10.23 -4.71
C ILE A 9 9.50 8.89 -5.21
N PHE A 10 10.46 8.89 -6.13
CA PHE A 10 11.04 7.66 -6.66
C PHE A 10 11.66 6.79 -5.56
N VAL A 11 12.49 7.39 -4.70
CA VAL A 11 13.11 6.68 -3.56
C VAL A 11 12.04 6.14 -2.61
N SER A 12 11.00 6.92 -2.30
CA SER A 12 9.88 6.46 -1.47
C SER A 12 9.08 5.33 -2.13
N ALA A 13 8.86 5.36 -3.44
CA ALA A 13 8.13 4.31 -4.16
C ALA A 13 8.88 2.98 -4.13
N VAL A 14 10.19 3.02 -4.39
CA VAL A 14 11.06 1.85 -4.26
C VAL A 14 11.06 1.33 -2.83
N LEU A 15 11.17 2.22 -1.83
CA LEU A 15 11.14 1.83 -0.42
C LEU A 15 9.83 1.13 -0.05
N VAL A 16 8.68 1.72 -0.39
CA VAL A 16 7.36 1.14 -0.09
C VAL A 16 7.22 -0.22 -0.78
N PHE A 17 7.56 -0.32 -2.07
CA PHE A 17 7.50 -1.58 -2.80
C PHE A 17 8.35 -2.69 -2.15
N LEU A 18 9.61 -2.39 -1.79
CA LEU A 18 10.49 -3.37 -1.15
C LEU A 18 9.98 -3.84 0.21
N LEU A 19 9.40 -2.93 1.01
CA LEU A 19 8.80 -3.26 2.29
C LEU A 19 7.50 -4.06 2.16
N ASP A 20 6.81 -3.94 1.03
CA ASP A 20 5.54 -4.60 0.74
C ASP A 20 5.73 -6.03 0.18
N LEU A 21 6.93 -6.37 -0.33
CA LEU A 21 7.23 -7.70 -0.88
C LEU A 21 6.85 -8.88 0.03
N PRO A 22 7.09 -8.85 1.37
CA PRO A 22 6.67 -9.95 2.23
C PRO A 22 5.16 -10.16 2.22
N TRP A 23 4.37 -9.08 2.20
CA TRP A 23 2.92 -9.17 2.14
C TRP A 23 2.42 -9.59 0.77
N LEU A 24 2.99 -9.07 -0.33
CA LEU A 24 2.66 -9.56 -1.67
C LEU A 24 2.91 -11.06 -1.83
N TYR A 25 3.95 -11.57 -1.18
CA TYR A 25 4.25 -13.00 -1.18
C TYR A 25 3.26 -13.82 -0.34
N ILE A 26 2.83 -13.31 0.82
CA ILE A 26 1.88 -14.02 1.68
C ILE A 26 0.45 -13.93 1.14
N ASN A 27 0.07 -12.76 0.63
CA ASN A 27 -1.29 -12.43 0.25
C ASN A 27 -1.72 -13.10 -1.06
N GLN A 28 -0.78 -13.53 -1.92
CA GLN A 28 -1.11 -14.18 -3.20
C GLN A 28 -1.95 -15.45 -3.01
N ASP A 29 -1.70 -16.19 -1.93
CA ASP A 29 -2.44 -17.41 -1.57
C ASP A 29 -3.88 -17.12 -1.13
N TRP A 30 -4.16 -15.88 -0.71
CA TRP A 30 -5.48 -15.42 -0.32
C TRP A 30 -6.18 -14.71 -1.49
N ALA A 31 -5.48 -13.77 -2.14
CA ALA A 31 -5.98 -12.93 -3.21
C ALA A 31 -6.26 -13.71 -4.49
N GLY A 32 -5.40 -14.67 -4.86
CA GLY A 32 -5.56 -15.47 -6.08
C GLY A 32 -6.89 -16.22 -6.14
N PRO A 33 -7.19 -17.10 -5.17
CA PRO A 33 -8.47 -17.80 -5.09
C PRO A 33 -9.67 -16.85 -4.94
N MET A 34 -9.52 -15.78 -4.14
CA MET A 34 -10.57 -14.78 -3.97
C MET A 34 -10.92 -14.11 -5.31
N ILE A 35 -9.93 -13.60 -6.03
CA ILE A 35 -10.13 -12.93 -7.32
C ILE A 35 -10.69 -13.92 -8.35
N LEU A 36 -10.20 -15.15 -8.39
CA LEU A 36 -10.76 -16.20 -9.25
C LEU A 36 -12.26 -16.41 -8.98
N SER A 37 -12.68 -16.41 -7.71
CA SER A 37 -14.09 -16.55 -7.32
C SER A 37 -14.96 -15.33 -7.65
N ILE A 38 -14.34 -14.14 -7.80
CA ILE A 38 -15.03 -12.88 -8.14
C ILE A 38 -15.19 -12.76 -9.66
N GLN A 39 -14.14 -13.00 -10.43
CA GLN A 39 -14.10 -12.68 -11.87
C GLN A 39 -14.11 -13.91 -12.80
N GLY A 40 -14.06 -15.13 -12.26
CA GLY A 40 -14.13 -16.37 -13.04
C GLY A 40 -12.87 -16.69 -13.86
N SER A 41 -11.78 -15.94 -13.68
CA SER A 41 -10.50 -16.18 -14.35
C SER A 41 -9.31 -15.89 -13.41
N PRO A 42 -8.13 -16.48 -13.67
CA PRO A 42 -6.95 -16.26 -12.82
C PRO A 42 -6.52 -14.80 -12.79
N MET A 43 -6.10 -14.34 -11.61
CA MET A 43 -5.55 -13.00 -11.42
C MET A 43 -4.39 -12.74 -12.39
N LYS A 44 -4.46 -11.62 -13.12
CA LYS A 44 -3.37 -11.12 -13.97
C LYS A 44 -2.99 -9.72 -13.55
N VAL A 45 -1.80 -9.57 -12.99
CA VAL A 45 -1.27 -8.27 -12.57
C VAL A 45 -0.94 -7.43 -13.81
N ARG A 46 -1.50 -6.21 -13.86
CA ARG A 46 -1.16 -5.22 -14.87
C ARG A 46 -0.08 -4.30 -14.31
N LEU A 47 1.10 -4.30 -14.95
CA LEU A 47 2.27 -3.60 -14.43
C LEU A 47 2.06 -2.08 -14.31
N ILE A 48 1.46 -1.43 -15.31
CA ILE A 48 1.28 0.04 -15.32
C ILE A 48 0.42 0.51 -14.12
N PRO A 49 -0.81 -0.02 -13.89
CA PRO A 49 -1.57 0.30 -12.69
C PRO A 49 -0.83 -0.01 -11.38
N ALA A 50 -0.11 -1.13 -11.30
CA ALA A 50 0.67 -1.47 -10.11
C ALA A 50 1.75 -0.43 -9.80
N LEU A 51 2.48 0.05 -10.82
CA LEU A 51 3.46 1.13 -10.67
C LEU A 51 2.80 2.44 -10.20
N ILE A 52 1.63 2.77 -10.73
CA ILE A 52 0.87 3.95 -10.30
C ILE A 52 0.51 3.86 -8.81
N THR A 53 0.08 2.69 -8.32
CA THR A 53 -0.20 2.47 -6.89
C THR A 53 1.00 2.86 -6.01
N TYR A 54 2.20 2.37 -6.34
CA TYR A 54 3.39 2.70 -5.55
C TYR A 54 3.82 4.17 -5.65
N ILE A 55 3.59 4.83 -6.79
CA ILE A 55 3.82 6.28 -6.93
C ILE A 55 2.85 7.08 -6.04
N LEU A 56 1.57 6.68 -5.99
CA LEU A 56 0.58 7.33 -5.13
C LEU A 56 0.89 7.10 -3.65
N LEU A 57 1.23 5.88 -3.25
CA LEU A 57 1.65 5.57 -1.88
C LEU A 57 2.90 6.36 -1.49
N ALA A 58 3.88 6.47 -2.39
CA ALA A 58 5.06 7.28 -2.18
C ALA A 58 4.72 8.75 -1.94
N TYR A 59 3.81 9.34 -2.72
CA TYR A 59 3.32 10.69 -2.49
C TYR A 59 2.65 10.84 -1.12
N LEU A 60 1.74 9.92 -0.76
CA LEU A 60 1.06 9.92 0.53
C LEU A 60 2.04 9.82 1.71
N LEU A 61 3.16 9.11 1.55
CA LEU A 61 4.20 8.97 2.58
C LEU A 61 4.85 10.30 2.99
N HIS A 62 4.75 11.34 2.16
CA HIS A 62 5.30 12.67 2.46
C HIS A 62 4.36 13.57 3.28
N ILE A 63 3.08 13.21 3.39
CA ILE A 63 2.06 13.97 4.12
C ILE A 63 2.21 13.87 5.66
N PRO A 64 2.36 12.67 6.27
CA PRO A 64 2.28 12.54 7.73
C PRO A 64 3.49 13.14 8.46
N LYS A 65 3.23 13.74 9.62
CA LYS A 65 4.21 14.42 10.47
C LYS A 65 4.84 13.52 11.53
N ASN A 66 4.17 12.41 11.86
CA ASN A 66 4.62 11.43 12.84
C ASN A 66 4.18 10.01 12.42
N ILE A 67 4.69 9.00 13.12
CA ILE A 67 4.45 7.58 12.80
C ILE A 67 2.96 7.17 12.94
N VAL A 68 2.22 7.81 13.85
CA VAL A 68 0.79 7.55 14.07
C VAL A 68 -0.03 8.11 12.91
N GLU A 69 0.26 9.33 12.46
CA GLU A 69 -0.35 9.88 11.24
C GLU A 69 -0.04 9.01 10.02
N ALA A 70 1.18 8.45 9.91
CA ALA A 70 1.52 7.54 8.83
C ALA A 70 0.74 6.21 8.89
N PHE A 71 0.57 5.65 10.11
CA PHE A 71 -0.25 4.47 10.35
C PHE A 71 -1.69 4.70 9.90
N LEU A 72 -2.31 5.76 10.42
CA LEU A 72 -3.71 6.08 10.14
C LEU A 72 -3.94 6.41 8.66
N LEU A 73 -2.98 7.07 8.00
CA LEU A 73 -3.06 7.33 6.57
C LEU A 73 -3.00 6.02 5.76
N GLY A 74 -2.16 5.07 6.16
CA GLY A 74 -2.12 3.74 5.55
C GLY A 74 -3.43 2.96 5.75
N VAL A 75 -3.93 2.91 6.99
CA VAL A 75 -5.22 2.30 7.33
C VAL A 75 -6.36 2.92 6.54
N ALA A 76 -6.42 4.25 6.42
CA ALA A 76 -7.46 4.93 5.66
C ALA A 76 -7.35 4.63 4.17
N THR A 77 -6.14 4.60 3.61
CA THR A 77 -5.91 4.39 2.18
C THR A 77 -6.33 2.98 1.75
N TYR A 78 -5.81 1.96 2.45
CA TYR A 78 -6.14 0.57 2.17
C TYR A 78 -7.56 0.25 2.60
N GLY A 79 -8.01 0.77 3.74
CA GLY A 79 -9.38 0.64 4.20
C GLY A 79 -10.42 1.18 3.23
N VAL A 80 -10.18 2.33 2.58
CA VAL A 80 -11.09 2.81 1.52
C VAL A 80 -11.11 1.85 0.34
N TYR A 81 -9.94 1.34 -0.10
CA TYR A 81 -9.86 0.38 -1.20
C TYR A 81 -10.61 -0.92 -0.89
N ASP A 82 -10.28 -1.56 0.24
CA ASP A 82 -10.88 -2.82 0.68
C ASP A 82 -12.35 -2.70 1.02
N ALA A 83 -12.77 -1.62 1.70
CA ALA A 83 -14.18 -1.40 2.02
C ALA A 83 -14.99 -1.18 0.74
N THR A 84 -14.45 -0.47 -0.25
CA THR A 84 -15.12 -0.27 -1.55
C THR A 84 -15.24 -1.59 -2.30
N ASN A 85 -14.19 -2.40 -2.33
CA ASN A 85 -14.23 -3.72 -2.95
C ASN A 85 -15.22 -4.64 -2.22
N TYR A 86 -15.20 -4.69 -0.90
CA TYR A 86 -16.12 -5.50 -0.11
C TYR A 86 -17.58 -5.07 -0.30
N ALA A 87 -17.83 -3.76 -0.46
CA ALA A 87 -19.16 -3.24 -0.72
C ALA A 87 -19.70 -3.56 -2.13
N THR A 88 -18.83 -3.80 -3.12
CA THR A 88 -19.20 -3.88 -4.54
C THR A 88 -18.96 -5.25 -5.18
N LEU A 89 -18.02 -6.04 -4.66
CA LEU A 89 -17.61 -7.33 -5.22
C LEU A 89 -18.17 -8.47 -4.38
N LYS A 90 -19.04 -9.29 -4.99
CA LYS A 90 -19.52 -10.54 -4.40
C LYS A 90 -18.33 -11.49 -4.18
N ASN A 91 -18.28 -12.15 -3.02
CA ASN A 91 -17.22 -13.07 -2.59
C ASN A 91 -15.88 -12.41 -2.21
N TYR A 92 -15.81 -11.09 -2.07
CA TYR A 92 -14.64 -10.45 -1.46
C TYR A 92 -14.54 -10.83 0.03
N SER A 93 -13.37 -11.28 0.47
CA SER A 93 -13.18 -11.79 1.83
C SER A 93 -13.08 -10.65 2.84
N PRO A 94 -13.95 -10.59 3.87
CA PRO A 94 -13.85 -9.56 4.91
C PRO A 94 -12.60 -9.75 5.79
N ILE A 95 -12.10 -10.99 5.90
CA ILE A 95 -10.85 -11.27 6.65
C ILE A 95 -9.66 -10.72 5.87
N PHE A 96 -9.64 -10.89 4.54
CA PHE A 96 -8.62 -10.29 3.68
C PHE A 96 -8.66 -8.77 3.78
N ALA A 97 -9.85 -8.17 3.67
CA ALA A 97 -10.05 -6.73 3.77
C ALA A 97 -9.44 -6.14 5.04
N VAL A 98 -9.72 -6.74 6.20
CA VAL A 98 -9.18 -6.28 7.49
C VAL A 98 -7.66 -6.46 7.56
N ALA A 99 -7.15 -7.59 7.08
CA ALA A 99 -5.72 -7.87 7.13
C ALA A 99 -4.93 -6.91 6.21
N ASP A 100 -5.39 -6.68 4.98
CA ASP A 100 -4.76 -5.76 4.02
C ASP A 100 -4.83 -4.30 4.51
N THR A 101 -5.95 -3.91 5.13
CA THR A 101 -6.10 -2.59 5.78
C THR A 101 -5.08 -2.38 6.90
N LEU A 102 -4.91 -3.36 7.80
CA LEU A 102 -3.93 -3.27 8.89
C LEU A 102 -2.50 -3.29 8.35
N TRP A 103 -2.23 -4.10 7.32
CA TRP A 103 -0.94 -4.11 6.65
C TRP A 103 -0.61 -2.75 6.04
N GLY A 104 -1.56 -2.09 5.38
CA GLY A 104 -1.38 -0.74 4.84
C GLY A 104 -0.93 0.27 5.90
N GLY A 105 -1.49 0.20 7.11
CA GLY A 105 -1.02 0.98 8.25
C GLY A 105 0.42 0.66 8.66
N ILE A 106 0.72 -0.63 8.84
CA ILE A 106 2.07 -1.10 9.22
C ILE A 106 3.12 -0.69 8.18
N LEU A 107 2.83 -0.92 6.90
CA LEU A 107 3.67 -0.57 5.76
C LEU A 107 3.99 0.92 5.74
N MET A 108 2.98 1.79 5.83
CA MET A 108 3.18 3.25 5.80
C MET A 108 3.95 3.74 7.03
N SER A 109 3.72 3.17 8.22
CA SER A 109 4.51 3.48 9.42
C SER A 109 5.97 3.07 9.29
N MET A 110 6.25 1.85 8.81
CA MET A 110 7.62 1.36 8.60
C MET A 110 8.36 2.21 7.57
N ALA A 111 7.72 2.46 6.42
CA ALA A 111 8.29 3.28 5.37
C ALA A 111 8.58 4.70 5.86
N TRP A 112 7.67 5.29 6.64
CA TRP A 112 7.85 6.63 7.20
C TRP A 112 9.02 6.67 8.18
N TRP A 113 9.13 5.67 9.06
CA TRP A 113 10.21 5.59 10.03
C TRP A 113 11.58 5.46 9.34
N ILE A 114 11.71 4.53 8.39
CA ILE A 114 12.96 4.32 7.62
C ILE A 114 13.34 5.60 6.88
N ARG A 115 12.39 6.19 6.14
CA ARG A 115 12.60 7.41 5.38
C ARG A 115 13.11 8.54 6.26
N ASN A 116 12.48 8.79 7.40
CA ASN A 116 12.86 9.90 8.28
C ASN A 116 14.17 9.65 9.05
N ARG A 117 14.54 8.38 9.28
CA ARG A 117 15.77 8.01 9.99
C ARG A 117 17.00 8.04 9.09
N TYR A 118 16.90 7.51 7.87
CA TYR A 118 18.06 7.21 7.01
C TYR A 118 18.08 8.02 5.71
N LEU A 119 16.93 8.44 5.20
CA LEU A 119 16.82 9.13 3.91
C LEU A 119 16.65 10.65 4.09
N LYS A 120 17.28 11.21 5.13
CA LYS A 120 17.30 12.66 5.40
C LYS A 120 18.02 13.46 4.30
N MET A 121 18.82 12.81 3.47
CA MET A 121 19.64 13.43 2.42
C MET A 121 18.83 13.92 1.21
N TYR A 122 17.59 13.47 1.05
CA TYR A 122 16.65 13.94 0.01
C TYR A 122 15.63 14.95 0.56
N ARG A 123 16.03 15.71 1.60
CA ARG A 123 15.23 16.76 2.25
C ARG A 123 15.38 18.11 1.54
#